data_AF-A0A1J5EWZ3-F1
#
_entry.id   AF-A0A1J5EWZ3-F1
#
_cell.length_a   1.000
_cell.length_b   1.000
_cell.length_c   1.000
_cell.angle_alpha   90.00
_cell.angle_beta   90.00
_cell.angle_gamma   90.00
#
_symmetry.space_group_name_H-M   'P 1'
#
loop_
_entity.id
_entity.type
_entity.pdbx_description
1 polymer ?
#
loop_
_entity_poly.entity_id
_entity_poly.type
_entity_poly.pdbx_seq_one_letter_code
_entity_poly.pdbx_strand_id
1 'polypeptide(L)'
;MKNKVDKYGCLWCLVFIILLILLFVYKSWFVALLLTLFCWFYYRRNQKMKTKIEIDRESCDIKPEYRIEYIDEDEKRTTREISPLGITASGNYIQAFCHLRNEERTFNLQKILSMIDLNSGEVIDAPKNFFRKKYDYQKKKVPDEVSEKILEQKPVSYEDNIDNVDGKKCCFTGKFSEQRSDLEARFEGLGAVIQKAVTDETDYLIVGGEPSRDWKFSSAGRKIEHAVKNRISGRYTAICSEKKMNEFLGGL
;
A
#
# COMPACT_ATOMS: atom_id res chain seq x y z
N MET A 1 -9.58 9.65 -82.78
CA MET A 1 -9.84 9.01 -81.48
C MET A 1 -8.52 8.59 -80.84
N LYS A 2 -8.14 9.18 -79.70
CA LYS A 2 -7.52 8.46 -78.58
C LYS A 2 -7.30 9.45 -77.41
N ASN A 3 -7.94 9.10 -76.30
CA ASN A 3 -8.12 9.90 -75.11
C ASN A 3 -6.84 10.03 -74.29
N LYS A 4 -6.67 11.21 -73.73
CA LYS A 4 -5.68 11.61 -72.74
C LYS A 4 -6.32 11.38 -71.37
N VAL A 5 -5.90 10.35 -70.66
CA VAL A 5 -6.40 10.02 -69.31
C VAL A 5 -5.19 9.76 -68.39
N ASP A 6 -5.14 10.60 -67.37
CA ASP A 6 -4.60 10.43 -66.01
C ASP A 6 -3.09 10.26 -65.77
N LYS A 7 -2.42 11.39 -65.56
CA LYS A 7 -1.09 11.48 -64.92
C LYS A 7 -1.12 11.82 -63.41
N TYR A 8 -2.29 11.91 -62.78
CA TYR A 8 -2.41 12.36 -61.38
C TYR A 8 -2.56 11.24 -60.34
N GLY A 9 -2.71 9.97 -60.75
CA GLY A 9 -2.87 8.83 -59.83
C GLY A 9 -1.58 8.37 -59.13
N CYS A 10 -0.40 8.60 -59.73
CA CYS A 10 0.85 8.00 -59.22
C CYS A 10 1.49 8.84 -58.09
N LEU A 11 1.30 10.16 -58.10
CA LEU A 11 1.92 11.05 -57.12
C LEU A 11 1.25 10.96 -55.73
N TRP A 12 -0.07 10.75 -55.70
CA TRP A 12 -0.82 10.63 -54.44
C TRP A 12 -0.62 9.26 -53.75
N CYS A 13 -0.40 8.18 -54.51
CA CYS A 13 -0.02 6.89 -53.93
C CYS A 13 1.35 6.94 -53.22
N LEU A 14 2.33 7.64 -53.79
CA LEU A 14 3.65 7.80 -53.18
C LEU A 14 3.60 8.64 -51.89
N VAL A 15 2.82 9.71 -51.87
CA VAL A 15 2.64 10.55 -50.67
C VAL A 15 1.93 9.77 -49.55
N PHE A 16 0.94 8.93 -49.87
CA PHE A 16 0.23 8.12 -48.87
C PHE A 16 1.10 6.99 -48.29
N ILE A 17 1.95 6.36 -49.12
CA ILE A 17 2.92 5.36 -48.67
C ILE A 17 3.98 6.00 -47.77
N ILE A 18 4.48 7.19 -48.11
CA ILE A 18 5.43 7.93 -47.27
C ILE A 18 4.80 8.36 -45.94
N LEU A 19 3.54 8.81 -45.93
CA LEU A 19 2.80 9.14 -44.70
C LEU A 19 2.54 7.92 -43.81
N LEU A 20 2.22 6.76 -44.38
CA LEU A 20 2.08 5.50 -43.64
C LEU A 20 3.40 5.00 -43.06
N ILE A 21 4.50 5.11 -43.82
CA ILE A 21 5.85 4.77 -43.35
C ILE A 21 6.27 5.74 -42.24
N LEU A 22 6.00 7.05 -42.38
CA LEU A 22 6.27 8.03 -41.34
C LEU A 22 5.44 7.75 -40.07
N LEU A 23 4.16 7.39 -40.18
CA LEU A 23 3.31 6.99 -39.03
C LEU A 23 3.80 5.70 -38.34
N PHE A 24 4.37 4.75 -39.10
CA PHE A 24 4.89 3.49 -38.58
C PHE A 24 6.26 3.66 -37.89
N VAL A 25 7.11 4.53 -38.45
CA VAL A 25 8.42 4.89 -37.88
C VAL A 25 8.25 5.76 -36.62
N TYR A 26 7.30 6.71 -36.62
CA TYR A 26 7.06 7.60 -35.46
C TYR A 26 6.46 6.87 -34.25
N LYS A 27 5.57 5.89 -34.47
CA LYS A 27 5.02 5.07 -33.37
C LYS A 27 6.10 4.22 -32.68
N SER A 28 7.07 3.69 -33.45
CA SER A 28 8.17 2.91 -32.87
C SER A 28 9.15 3.78 -32.09
N TRP A 29 9.48 4.97 -32.59
CA TRP A 29 10.36 5.91 -31.87
C TRP A 29 9.72 6.49 -30.62
N PHE A 30 8.42 6.77 -30.63
CA PHE A 30 7.72 7.31 -29.46
C PHE A 30 7.61 6.25 -28.33
N VAL A 31 7.35 4.99 -28.68
CA VAL A 31 7.36 3.88 -27.71
C VAL A 31 8.76 3.64 -27.18
N ALA A 32 9.80 3.70 -28.03
CA ALA A 32 11.19 3.60 -27.58
C ALA A 32 11.59 4.78 -26.68
N LEU A 33 11.13 6.00 -26.96
CA LEU A 33 11.37 7.19 -26.13
C LEU A 33 10.66 7.06 -24.77
N LEU A 34 9.42 6.58 -24.75
CA LEU A 34 8.69 6.33 -23.49
C LEU A 34 9.32 5.20 -22.69
N LEU A 35 9.76 4.11 -23.33
CA LEU A 35 10.45 3.01 -22.66
C LEU A 35 11.82 3.42 -22.14
N THR A 36 12.58 4.25 -22.87
CA THR A 36 13.86 4.77 -22.41
C THR A 36 13.69 5.82 -21.31
N LEU A 37 12.66 6.67 -21.36
CA LEU A 37 12.30 7.59 -20.28
C LEU A 37 11.78 6.82 -19.05
N PHE A 38 11.00 5.75 -19.24
CA PHE A 38 10.52 4.89 -18.16
C PHE A 38 11.66 4.07 -17.56
N CYS A 39 12.56 3.49 -18.37
CA CYS A 39 13.78 2.83 -17.90
C CYS A 39 14.70 3.82 -17.21
N TRP A 40 14.87 5.04 -17.72
CA TRP A 40 15.67 6.08 -17.09
C TRP A 40 15.03 6.56 -15.80
N PHE A 41 13.70 6.69 -15.73
CA PHE A 41 12.99 7.08 -14.50
C PHE A 41 13.01 5.95 -13.47
N TYR A 42 12.81 4.70 -13.88
CA TYR A 42 12.95 3.50 -13.06
C TYR A 42 14.39 3.36 -12.55
N TYR A 43 15.38 3.50 -13.43
CA TYR A 43 16.80 3.46 -13.09
C TYR A 43 17.19 4.64 -12.19
N ARG A 44 16.72 5.85 -12.44
CA ARG A 44 16.97 7.04 -11.61
C ARG A 44 16.30 6.95 -10.25
N ARG A 45 15.11 6.35 -10.15
CA ARG A 45 14.42 6.07 -8.89
C ARG A 45 15.14 4.98 -8.09
N ASN A 46 15.61 3.92 -8.75
CA ASN A 46 16.46 2.90 -8.12
C ASN A 46 17.86 3.40 -7.77
N GLN A 47 18.43 4.33 -8.54
CA GLN A 47 19.69 4.99 -8.23
C GLN A 47 19.52 5.83 -6.96
N LYS A 48 18.48 6.67 -6.85
CA LYS A 48 18.20 7.40 -5.59
C LYS A 48 18.04 6.48 -4.37
N MET A 49 17.43 5.29 -4.54
CA MET A 49 17.34 4.28 -3.48
C MET A 49 18.72 3.69 -3.15
N LYS A 50 19.51 3.30 -4.17
CA LYS A 50 20.87 2.77 -4.00
C LYS A 50 21.79 3.79 -3.35
N THR A 51 21.85 5.04 -3.84
CA THR A 51 22.68 6.09 -3.25
C THR A 51 22.25 6.42 -1.82
N LYS A 52 20.96 6.36 -1.48
CA LYS A 52 20.50 6.51 -0.08
C LYS A 52 20.96 5.34 0.80
N ILE A 53 20.85 4.11 0.31
CA ILE A 53 21.36 2.90 0.97
C ILE A 53 22.89 2.92 1.11
N GLU A 54 23.60 3.53 0.16
CA GLU A 54 25.06 3.60 0.12
C GLU A 54 25.60 4.77 0.96
N ILE A 55 24.87 5.89 1.04
CA ILE A 55 25.13 7.01 1.97
C ILE A 55 24.86 6.60 3.43
N ASP A 56 23.85 5.76 3.69
CA ASP A 56 23.63 5.18 5.03
C ASP A 56 24.70 4.13 5.40
N ARG A 57 25.47 3.60 4.42
CA ARG A 57 26.56 2.62 4.63
C ARG A 57 27.92 3.23 4.89
N GLU A 58 28.09 4.54 4.70
CA GLU A 58 29.35 5.22 5.00
C GLU A 58 29.45 5.46 6.51
N SER A 59 29.89 4.41 7.22
CA SER A 59 30.44 4.39 8.58
C SER A 59 29.75 5.27 9.63
N CYS A 60 28.51 4.93 9.98
CA CYS A 60 28.07 5.17 11.35
C CYS A 60 28.59 4.01 12.20
N ASP A 61 29.30 4.33 13.28
CA ASP A 61 29.66 3.42 14.36
C ASP A 61 28.37 2.93 15.05
N ILE A 62 27.62 2.04 14.38
CA ILE A 62 26.35 1.54 14.89
C ILE A 62 26.71 0.71 16.12
N LYS A 63 26.45 1.24 17.30
CA LYS A 63 26.69 0.49 18.53
C LYS A 63 25.71 -0.70 18.61
N PRO A 64 26.16 -1.90 19.02
CA PRO A 64 25.26 -3.02 19.26
C PRO A 64 24.26 -2.69 20.37
N GLU A 65 22.98 -2.98 20.13
CA GLU A 65 21.91 -2.78 21.14
C GLU A 65 21.75 -4.01 22.03
N TYR A 66 21.86 -5.21 21.47
CA TYR A 66 21.64 -6.45 22.19
C TYR A 66 22.76 -7.44 21.97
N ARG A 67 23.06 -8.22 23.00
CA ARG A 67 23.85 -9.45 22.90
C ARG A 67 22.94 -10.64 23.04
N ILE A 68 23.01 -11.57 22.09
CA ILE A 68 22.24 -12.80 22.09
C ILE A 68 23.16 -14.02 22.14
N GLU A 69 22.74 -15.05 22.86
CA GLU A 69 23.23 -16.41 22.67
C GLU A 69 22.32 -17.14 21.69
N TYR A 70 22.89 -17.66 20.63
CA TYR A 70 22.18 -18.17 19.47
C TYR A 70 22.67 -19.56 19.10
N ILE A 71 21.73 -20.47 18.82
CA ILE A 71 22.04 -21.78 18.23
C ILE A 71 22.05 -21.61 16.70
N ASP A 72 23.17 -21.90 16.05
CA ASP A 72 23.25 -21.86 14.59
C ASP A 72 22.63 -23.10 13.92
N GLU A 73 23.02 -23.40 12.67
CA GLU A 73 22.51 -24.56 11.94
C GLU A 73 23.15 -25.88 12.39
N ASP A 74 24.37 -25.81 12.93
CA ASP A 74 25.15 -26.95 13.41
C ASP A 74 24.94 -27.21 14.92
N GLU A 75 23.85 -26.70 15.47
CA GLU A 75 23.52 -26.71 16.91
C GLU A 75 24.57 -26.05 17.83
N LYS A 76 25.50 -25.28 17.26
CA LYS A 76 26.57 -24.65 18.01
C LYS A 76 26.07 -23.36 18.63
N ARG A 77 26.34 -23.20 19.93
CA ARG A 77 26.07 -21.96 20.65
C ARG A 77 27.08 -20.90 20.23
N THR A 78 26.56 -19.76 19.82
CA THR A 78 27.36 -18.61 19.41
C THR A 78 26.82 -17.35 20.05
N THR A 79 27.70 -16.44 20.42
CA THR A 79 27.32 -15.11 20.90
C THR A 79 27.30 -14.15 19.70
N ARG A 80 26.23 -13.36 19.58
CA ARG A 80 26.09 -12.33 18.54
C ARG A 80 25.72 -11.01 19.19
N GLU A 81 26.38 -9.94 18.75
CA GLU A 81 25.98 -8.58 19.05
C GLU A 81 25.20 -8.05 17.85
N ILE A 82 23.99 -7.54 18.09
CA ILE A 82 23.03 -7.19 17.05
C ILE A 82 22.42 -5.81 17.29
N SER A 83 22.12 -5.11 16.20
CA SER A 83 21.28 -3.90 16.18
C SER A 83 20.00 -4.20 15.40
N PRO A 84 18.89 -4.47 16.10
CA PRO A 84 17.62 -4.85 15.48
C PRO A 84 17.00 -3.75 14.59
N LEU A 85 16.59 -4.13 13.39
CA LEU A 85 15.97 -3.23 12.39
C LEU A 85 14.46 -3.42 12.31
N GLY A 86 13.95 -4.63 12.58
CA GLY A 86 12.53 -4.92 12.51
C GLY A 86 12.21 -6.41 12.68
N ILE A 87 10.92 -6.73 12.74
CA ILE A 87 10.45 -8.12 12.77
C ILE A 87 9.74 -8.47 11.44
N THR A 88 9.92 -9.71 10.99
CA THR A 88 9.21 -10.24 9.82
C THR A 88 7.70 -10.32 10.09
N ALA A 89 6.89 -10.34 9.01
CA ALA A 89 5.43 -10.41 9.12
C ALA A 89 4.92 -11.64 9.89
N SER A 90 5.66 -12.75 9.87
CA SER A 90 5.33 -13.96 10.63
C SER A 90 5.60 -13.82 12.14
N GLY A 91 6.38 -12.83 12.55
CA GLY A 91 6.81 -12.64 13.94
C GLY A 91 7.81 -13.68 14.44
N ASN A 92 8.41 -14.46 13.55
CA ASN A 92 9.34 -15.54 13.91
C ASN A 92 10.81 -15.19 13.69
N TYR A 93 11.09 -14.23 12.81
CA TYR A 93 12.44 -13.77 12.53
C TYR A 93 12.57 -12.29 12.81
N ILE A 94 13.70 -11.90 13.38
CA ILE A 94 14.13 -10.50 13.52
C ILE A 94 15.18 -10.19 12.47
N GLN A 95 14.99 -9.08 11.75
CA GLN A 95 16.03 -8.50 10.89
C GLN A 95 16.91 -7.61 11.76
N ALA A 96 18.21 -7.80 11.70
CA ALA A 96 19.16 -7.03 12.50
C ALA A 96 20.50 -6.90 11.76
N PHE A 97 21.21 -5.81 12.03
CA PHE A 97 22.63 -5.72 11.68
C PHE A 97 23.44 -6.58 12.65
N CYS A 98 24.26 -7.49 12.12
CA CYS A 98 25.12 -8.36 12.90
C CYS A 98 26.54 -7.80 12.94
N HIS A 99 26.99 -7.36 14.11
CA HIS A 99 28.30 -6.72 14.28
C HIS A 99 29.47 -7.68 14.08
N LEU A 100 29.29 -8.95 14.43
CA LEU A 100 30.32 -9.97 14.21
C LEU A 100 30.55 -10.27 12.72
N ARG A 101 29.50 -10.18 11.90
CA ARG A 101 29.56 -10.46 10.46
C ARG A 101 29.62 -9.21 9.59
N ASN A 102 29.43 -8.04 10.22
CA ASN A 102 29.40 -6.73 9.58
C ASN A 102 28.39 -6.65 8.42
N GLU A 103 27.20 -7.22 8.61
CA GLU A 103 26.15 -7.20 7.58
C GLU A 103 24.75 -7.37 8.20
N GLU A 104 23.72 -7.01 7.42
CA GLU A 104 22.33 -7.26 7.78
C GLU A 104 21.95 -8.73 7.57
N ARG A 105 21.34 -9.34 8.58
CA ARG A 105 20.86 -10.73 8.53
C ARG A 105 19.55 -10.88 9.29
N THR A 106 18.92 -12.03 9.11
CA THR A 106 17.76 -12.43 9.91
C THR A 106 18.16 -13.48 10.95
N PHE A 107 17.52 -13.42 12.11
CA PHE A 107 17.70 -14.37 13.20
C PHE A 107 16.36 -14.98 13.59
N ASN A 108 16.29 -16.30 13.64
CA ASN A 108 15.10 -16.99 14.15
C ASN A 108 14.97 -16.76 15.67
N LEU A 109 13.88 -16.15 16.10
CA LEU A 109 13.62 -15.80 17.50
C LEU A 109 13.49 -17.01 18.42
N GLN A 110 13.20 -18.20 17.88
CA GLN A 110 13.15 -19.45 18.66
C GLN A 110 14.53 -20.04 18.93
N LYS A 111 15.55 -19.65 18.16
CA LYS A 111 16.94 -20.13 18.32
C LYS A 111 17.77 -19.21 19.23
N ILE A 112 17.19 -18.15 19.77
CA ILE A 112 17.80 -17.27 20.77
C ILE A 112 17.59 -17.91 22.14
N LEU A 113 18.68 -18.30 22.80
CA LEU A 113 18.68 -18.92 24.13
C LEU A 113 18.63 -17.90 25.25
N SER A 114 19.41 -16.83 25.12
CA SER A 114 19.47 -15.75 26.08
C SER A 114 19.74 -14.43 25.36
N MET A 115 19.30 -13.33 25.96
CA MET A 115 19.44 -12.00 25.40
C MET A 115 19.68 -10.97 26.51
N ILE A 116 20.58 -10.03 26.27
CA ILE A 116 20.92 -8.93 27.18
C ILE A 116 20.83 -7.62 26.41
N ASP A 117 20.18 -6.62 26.99
CA ASP A 117 20.25 -5.24 26.51
C ASP A 117 21.59 -4.63 26.91
N LEU A 118 22.40 -4.22 25.93
CA LEU A 118 23.74 -3.70 26.17
C LEU A 118 23.76 -2.27 26.72
N ASN A 119 22.62 -1.58 26.70
CA ASN A 119 22.50 -0.24 27.27
C ASN A 119 22.13 -0.29 28.75
N SER A 120 21.19 -1.15 29.14
CA SER A 120 20.73 -1.27 30.53
C SER A 120 21.39 -2.41 31.32
N GLY A 121 21.94 -3.42 30.63
CA GLY A 121 22.43 -4.65 31.24
C GLY A 121 21.35 -5.64 31.64
N GLU A 122 20.07 -5.37 31.30
CA GLU A 122 18.95 -6.23 31.67
C GLU A 122 18.92 -7.52 30.83
N VAL A 123 18.69 -8.65 31.50
CA VAL A 123 18.45 -9.94 30.86
C VAL A 123 16.99 -10.01 30.40
N ILE A 124 16.76 -10.47 29.17
CA ILE A 124 15.44 -10.54 28.54
C ILE A 124 15.05 -12.00 28.33
N ASP A 125 14.14 -12.49 29.18
CA ASP A 125 13.75 -13.91 29.24
C ASP A 125 12.91 -14.40 28.05
N ALA A 126 12.20 -13.50 27.38
CA ALA A 126 11.29 -13.85 26.28
C ALA A 126 11.56 -13.03 25.01
N PRO A 127 12.67 -13.28 24.29
CA PRO A 127 13.10 -12.46 23.14
C PRO A 127 12.00 -12.30 22.08
N LYS A 128 11.28 -13.37 21.76
CA LYS A 128 10.17 -13.33 20.79
C LYS A 128 9.08 -12.34 21.19
N ASN A 129 8.60 -12.44 22.43
CA ASN A 129 7.54 -11.57 22.94
C ASN A 129 8.03 -10.14 23.13
N PHE A 130 9.28 -9.98 23.57
CA PHE A 130 9.94 -8.69 23.71
C PHE A 130 9.99 -7.95 22.38
N PHE A 131 10.54 -8.56 21.33
CA PHE A 131 10.65 -7.90 20.03
C PHE A 131 9.30 -7.68 19.37
N ARG A 132 8.37 -8.65 19.47
CA ARG A 132 7.01 -8.43 18.98
C ARG A 132 6.38 -7.22 19.65
N LYS A 133 6.47 -7.11 20.98
CA LYS A 133 5.95 -5.95 21.73
C LYS A 133 6.70 -4.66 21.38
N LYS A 134 8.04 -4.67 21.29
CA LYS A 134 8.88 -3.50 20.96
C LYS A 134 8.50 -2.95 19.59
N TYR A 135 8.40 -3.79 18.57
CA TYR A 135 8.08 -3.35 17.20
C TYR A 135 6.60 -3.08 16.96
N ASP A 136 5.68 -3.82 17.58
CA ASP A 136 4.25 -3.48 17.56
C ASP A 136 3.99 -2.14 18.28
N TYR A 137 4.71 -1.87 19.37
CA TYR A 137 4.66 -0.60 20.08
C TYR A 137 5.29 0.53 19.26
N GLN A 138 6.44 0.33 18.61
CA GLN A 138 7.02 1.33 17.71
C GLN A 138 6.08 1.65 16.53
N LYS A 139 5.41 0.63 15.96
CA LYS A 139 4.35 0.80 14.96
C LYS A 139 3.15 1.60 15.48
N LYS A 140 2.90 1.59 16.79
CA LYS A 140 1.86 2.39 17.48
C LYS A 140 2.34 3.78 17.94
N LYS A 141 3.64 3.95 18.21
CA LYS A 141 4.22 5.11 18.90
C LYS A 141 4.89 6.11 17.96
N VAL A 142 5.10 5.76 16.70
CA VAL A 142 5.21 6.77 15.65
C VAL A 142 3.78 6.97 15.16
N PRO A 143 3.06 8.02 15.58
CA PRO A 143 1.91 8.42 14.81
C PRO A 143 2.49 8.78 13.45
N ASP A 144 2.25 7.93 12.44
CA ASP A 144 2.40 8.41 11.08
C ASP A 144 1.59 9.70 11.00
N GLU A 145 2.09 10.74 10.34
CA GLU A 145 1.43 12.07 10.19
C GLU A 145 -0.08 11.93 9.91
N VAL A 146 -0.46 10.86 9.21
CA VAL A 146 -1.82 10.44 8.92
C VAL A 146 -2.66 10.15 10.17
N SER A 147 -2.14 9.44 11.16
CA SER A 147 -2.86 9.04 12.38
C SER A 147 -3.15 10.21 13.35
N GLU A 148 -2.23 11.18 13.41
CA GLU A 148 -2.44 12.44 14.15
C GLU A 148 -3.54 13.26 13.46
N LYS A 149 -3.48 13.37 12.13
CA LYS A 149 -4.55 13.99 11.33
C LYS A 149 -5.91 13.29 11.49
N ILE A 150 -5.97 11.96 11.65
CA ILE A 150 -7.22 11.22 11.93
C ILE A 150 -7.83 11.64 13.28
N LEU A 151 -6.99 11.83 14.30
CA LEU A 151 -7.43 12.22 15.65
C LEU A 151 -7.96 13.66 15.69
N GLU A 152 -7.43 14.53 14.85
CA GLU A 152 -7.86 15.94 14.74
C GLU A 152 -9.08 16.14 13.84
N GLN A 153 -9.54 15.12 13.11
CA GLN A 153 -10.71 15.29 12.24
C GLN A 153 -11.97 15.55 13.08
N LYS A 154 -12.72 16.58 12.65
CA LYS A 154 -14.14 16.74 12.99
C LYS A 154 -14.90 15.42 12.74
N PRO A 155 -16.06 15.21 13.40
CA PRO A 155 -16.85 14.01 13.18
C PRO A 155 -17.00 13.73 11.68
N VAL A 156 -16.59 12.52 11.28
CA VAL A 156 -16.63 12.07 9.88
C VAL A 156 -18.04 12.23 9.36
N SER A 157 -18.22 13.00 8.28
CA SER A 157 -19.50 13.14 7.63
C SER A 157 -19.81 11.89 6.81
N TYR A 158 -21.04 11.39 6.94
CA TYR A 158 -21.58 10.25 6.17
C TYR A 158 -22.53 10.73 5.05
N GLU A 159 -22.36 11.98 4.61
CA GLU A 159 -23.30 12.70 3.75
C GLU A 159 -22.87 12.74 2.28
N ASP A 160 -21.86 11.95 1.90
CA ASP A 160 -21.43 11.91 0.51
C ASP A 160 -22.51 11.26 -0.34
N ASN A 161 -22.79 11.87 -1.50
CA ASN A 161 -23.77 11.37 -2.45
C ASN A 161 -23.18 10.22 -3.28
N ILE A 162 -24.07 9.36 -3.78
CA ILE A 162 -23.74 8.33 -4.76
C ILE A 162 -24.32 8.78 -6.09
N ASP A 163 -23.45 9.09 -7.06
CA ASP A 163 -23.87 9.54 -8.40
C ASP A 163 -23.91 8.38 -9.39
N ASN A 164 -22.92 7.48 -9.34
CA ASN A 164 -22.82 6.30 -10.19
C ASN A 164 -22.02 5.21 -9.46
N VAL A 165 -22.44 3.96 -9.62
CA VAL A 165 -21.78 2.78 -9.04
C VAL A 165 -21.19 1.83 -10.09
N ASP A 166 -21.43 2.06 -11.38
CA ASP A 166 -20.91 1.21 -12.46
C ASP A 166 -19.37 1.23 -12.52
N GLY A 167 -18.76 0.05 -12.42
CA GLY A 167 -17.32 -0.14 -12.36
C GLY A 167 -16.67 0.33 -11.05
N LYS A 168 -17.44 0.76 -10.06
CA LYS A 168 -16.95 1.35 -8.80
C LYS A 168 -16.79 0.30 -7.71
N LYS A 169 -15.74 0.45 -6.89
CA LYS A 169 -15.44 -0.45 -5.77
C LYS A 169 -16.21 -0.03 -4.53
N CYS A 170 -17.17 -0.86 -4.15
CA CYS A 170 -18.10 -0.57 -3.05
C CYS A 170 -17.86 -1.54 -1.88
N CYS A 171 -17.86 -1.02 -0.66
CA CYS A 171 -17.77 -1.83 0.56
C CYS A 171 -18.93 -1.48 1.50
N PHE A 172 -19.60 -2.51 2.03
CA PHE A 172 -20.68 -2.34 3.00
C PHE A 172 -20.16 -2.58 4.43
N THR A 173 -20.67 -1.79 5.38
CA THR A 173 -20.36 -1.91 6.80
C THR A 173 -21.54 -1.53 7.68
N GLY A 174 -21.58 -1.99 8.93
CA GLY A 174 -22.68 -1.70 9.85
C GLY A 174 -23.91 -2.58 9.64
N LYS A 175 -25.01 -2.24 10.33
CA LYS A 175 -26.28 -2.98 10.28
C LYS A 175 -27.25 -2.22 9.40
N PHE A 176 -27.73 -2.85 8.34
CA PHE A 176 -28.70 -2.26 7.41
C PHE A 176 -30.13 -2.58 7.83
N SER A 177 -31.08 -1.75 7.39
CA SER A 177 -32.52 -2.02 7.50
C SER A 177 -32.94 -3.22 6.65
N GLU A 178 -32.31 -3.39 5.49
CA GLU A 178 -32.48 -4.55 4.60
C GLU A 178 -31.35 -5.58 4.77
N GLN A 179 -31.53 -6.77 4.21
CA GLN A 179 -30.49 -7.79 4.22
C GLN A 179 -29.30 -7.34 3.36
N ARG A 180 -28.09 -7.35 3.96
CA ARG A 180 -26.88 -6.87 3.29
C ARG A 180 -26.61 -7.56 1.94
N SER A 181 -26.85 -8.87 1.85
CA SER A 181 -26.68 -9.63 0.61
C SER A 181 -27.53 -9.08 -0.53
N ASP A 182 -28.72 -8.59 -0.22
CA ASP A 182 -29.68 -8.15 -1.23
C ASP A 182 -29.28 -6.76 -1.73
N LEU A 183 -28.79 -5.90 -0.83
CA LEU A 183 -28.19 -4.61 -1.19
C LEU A 183 -26.92 -4.79 -2.03
N GLU A 184 -26.04 -5.72 -1.65
CA GLU A 184 -24.84 -6.06 -2.42
C GLU A 184 -25.23 -6.55 -3.82
N ALA A 185 -26.20 -7.46 -3.94
CA ALA A 185 -26.68 -7.96 -5.23
C ALA A 185 -27.31 -6.87 -6.12
N ARG A 186 -28.06 -5.92 -5.53
CA ARG A 186 -28.59 -4.76 -6.27
C ARG A 186 -27.47 -3.89 -6.82
N PHE A 187 -26.45 -3.61 -6.02
CA PHE A 187 -25.29 -2.82 -6.46
C PHE A 187 -24.48 -3.54 -7.54
N GLU A 188 -24.28 -4.86 -7.41
CA GLU A 188 -23.67 -5.69 -8.46
C GLU A 188 -24.48 -5.63 -9.77
N GLY A 189 -25.81 -5.69 -9.66
CA GLY A 189 -26.73 -5.54 -10.80
C GLY A 189 -26.61 -4.18 -11.51
N LEU A 190 -26.14 -3.14 -10.82
CA LEU A 190 -25.85 -1.82 -11.36
C LEU A 190 -24.39 -1.65 -11.84
N GLY A 191 -23.60 -2.74 -11.85
CA GLY A 191 -22.22 -2.75 -12.33
C GLY A 191 -21.16 -2.48 -11.26
N ALA A 192 -21.53 -2.40 -9.98
CA ALA A 192 -20.57 -2.19 -8.90
C ALA A 192 -19.72 -3.43 -8.61
N VAL A 193 -18.50 -3.20 -8.15
CA VAL A 193 -17.57 -4.25 -7.69
C VAL A 193 -17.62 -4.31 -6.16
N ILE A 194 -18.28 -5.32 -5.60
CA ILE A 194 -18.43 -5.46 -4.15
C ILE A 194 -17.17 -6.04 -3.50
N GLN A 195 -16.75 -5.40 -2.41
CA GLN A 195 -15.56 -5.77 -1.64
C GLN A 195 -15.90 -5.96 -0.16
N LYS A 196 -15.32 -7.01 0.44
CA LYS A 196 -15.50 -7.31 1.87
C LYS A 196 -14.73 -6.36 2.79
N ALA A 197 -13.63 -5.79 2.31
CA ALA A 197 -12.73 -4.92 3.05
C ALA A 197 -12.49 -3.62 2.29
N VAL A 198 -12.25 -2.53 3.04
CA VAL A 198 -11.83 -1.25 2.47
C VAL A 198 -10.37 -1.37 2.07
N THR A 199 -10.06 -0.95 0.86
CA THR A 199 -8.72 -0.89 0.28
C THR A 199 -8.40 0.53 -0.16
N ASP A 200 -7.15 0.77 -0.55
CA ASP A 200 -6.69 2.03 -1.11
C ASP A 200 -7.46 2.46 -2.38
N GLU A 201 -8.11 1.50 -3.07
CA GLU A 201 -8.83 1.71 -4.33
C GLU A 201 -10.35 1.73 -4.13
N THR A 202 -10.85 1.64 -2.90
CA THR A 202 -12.29 1.66 -2.63
C THR A 202 -12.87 3.04 -2.90
N ASP A 203 -13.83 3.12 -3.82
CA ASP A 203 -14.53 4.35 -4.17
C ASP A 203 -15.61 4.71 -3.13
N TYR A 204 -16.44 3.74 -2.72
CA TYR A 204 -17.57 3.96 -1.82
C TYR A 204 -17.54 3.03 -0.61
N LEU A 205 -17.67 3.61 0.58
CA LEU A 205 -17.98 2.91 1.84
C LEU A 205 -19.42 3.24 2.24
N ILE A 206 -20.31 2.26 2.15
CA ILE A 206 -21.70 2.38 2.56
C ILE A 206 -21.84 1.94 4.01
N VAL A 207 -22.32 2.83 4.86
CA VAL A 207 -22.47 2.64 6.31
C VAL A 207 -23.95 2.49 6.66
N GLY A 208 -24.33 1.30 7.11
CA GLY A 208 -25.64 0.96 7.62
C GLY A 208 -25.79 1.27 9.11
N GLY A 209 -27.00 1.71 9.49
CA GLY A 209 -27.36 2.03 10.87
C GLY A 209 -26.99 3.45 11.28
N GLU A 210 -27.31 3.83 12.51
CA GLU A 210 -27.03 5.18 12.99
C GLU A 210 -25.52 5.43 13.13
N PRO A 211 -25.00 6.54 12.58
CA PRO A 211 -23.62 6.94 12.79
C PRO A 211 -23.41 7.28 14.27
N SER A 212 -22.86 6.33 15.02
CA SER A 212 -22.47 6.57 16.40
C SER A 212 -21.36 7.62 16.46
N ARG A 213 -21.46 8.54 17.44
CA ARG A 213 -20.38 9.49 17.77
C ARG A 213 -19.06 8.76 18.09
N ASP A 214 -19.17 7.53 18.59
CA ASP A 214 -18.06 6.66 19.01
C ASP A 214 -17.70 5.62 17.94
N TRP A 215 -17.89 5.94 16.66
CA TRP A 215 -17.65 5.01 15.54
C TRP A 215 -16.29 4.31 15.63
N LYS A 216 -15.27 5.01 16.14
CA LYS A 216 -13.89 4.55 16.31
C LYS A 216 -13.74 3.26 17.14
N PHE A 217 -14.68 2.96 18.04
CA PHE A 217 -14.62 1.77 18.91
C PHE A 217 -15.44 0.57 18.38
N SER A 218 -16.11 0.70 17.23
CA SER A 218 -16.93 -0.36 16.64
C SER A 218 -16.18 -1.16 15.56
N SER A 219 -16.70 -2.34 15.21
CA SER A 219 -16.19 -3.12 14.07
C SER A 219 -16.34 -2.38 12.73
N ALA A 220 -17.40 -1.59 12.58
CA ALA A 220 -17.56 -0.64 11.48
C ALA A 220 -16.50 0.47 11.52
N GLY A 221 -16.03 0.80 12.72
CA GLY A 221 -15.01 1.81 12.96
C GLY A 221 -13.70 1.58 12.24
N ARG A 222 -13.23 0.33 12.19
CA ARG A 222 -11.98 0.00 11.47
C ARG A 222 -12.07 0.26 9.96
N LYS A 223 -13.25 0.07 9.37
CA LYS A 223 -13.49 0.36 7.94
C LYS A 223 -13.60 1.86 7.69
N ILE A 224 -14.27 2.59 8.57
CA ILE A 224 -14.38 4.06 8.51
C ILE A 224 -13.00 4.69 8.70
N GLU A 225 -12.19 4.19 9.64
CA GLU A 225 -10.82 4.65 9.88
C GLU A 225 -9.96 4.50 8.62
N HIS A 226 -10.08 3.37 7.93
CA HIS A 226 -9.38 3.13 6.67
C HIS A 226 -9.85 4.08 5.55
N ALA A 227 -11.16 4.29 5.42
CA ALA A 227 -11.70 5.24 4.45
C ALA A 227 -11.25 6.69 4.71
N VAL A 228 -11.17 7.10 5.98
CA VAL A 228 -10.60 8.39 6.38
C VAL A 228 -9.10 8.44 6.07
N LYS A 229 -8.36 7.34 6.31
CA LYS A 229 -6.95 7.23 5.96
C LYS A 229 -6.72 7.43 4.47
N ASN A 230 -7.58 6.87 3.62
CA ASN A 230 -7.54 7.09 2.18
C ASN A 230 -7.63 8.59 1.85
N ARG A 231 -8.61 9.29 2.44
CA ARG A 231 -8.80 10.75 2.24
C ARG A 231 -7.58 11.56 2.63
N ILE A 232 -7.00 11.29 3.80
CA ILE A 232 -5.81 12.02 4.28
C ILE A 232 -4.60 11.73 3.37
N SER A 233 -4.53 10.53 2.81
CA SER A 233 -3.47 10.13 1.87
C SER A 233 -3.69 10.66 0.45
N GLY A 234 -4.71 11.50 0.23
CA GLY A 234 -5.04 12.08 -1.08
C GLY A 234 -5.82 11.15 -2.01
N ARG A 235 -6.31 10.02 -1.51
CA ARG A 235 -7.19 9.10 -2.25
C ARG A 235 -8.63 9.37 -1.89
N TYR A 236 -9.52 9.39 -2.88
CA TYR A 236 -10.92 9.67 -2.63
C TYR A 236 -11.70 8.38 -2.32
N THR A 237 -12.19 8.27 -1.09
CA THR A 237 -13.19 7.27 -0.69
C THR A 237 -14.40 8.00 -0.11
N ALA A 238 -15.53 7.95 -0.82
CA ALA A 238 -16.80 8.48 -0.36
C ALA A 238 -17.36 7.60 0.76
N ILE A 239 -17.87 8.23 1.82
CA ILE A 239 -18.47 7.57 2.97
C ILE A 239 -19.93 7.99 2.99
N CYS A 240 -20.80 7.03 2.65
CA CYS A 240 -22.21 7.27 2.41
C CYS A 240 -23.04 6.58 3.50
N SER A 241 -24.00 7.29 4.08
CA SER A 241 -24.99 6.69 4.97
C SER A 241 -25.99 5.84 4.18
N GLU A 242 -26.68 4.94 4.87
CA GLU A 242 -27.81 4.19 4.34
C GLU A 242 -28.90 5.11 3.75
N LYS A 243 -29.12 6.29 4.34
CA LYS A 243 -30.04 7.30 3.79
C LYS A 243 -29.61 7.74 2.40
N LYS A 244 -28.32 8.05 2.20
CA LYS A 244 -27.76 8.44 0.89
C LYS A 244 -27.84 7.32 -0.15
N MET A 245 -27.60 6.08 0.28
CA MET A 245 -27.81 4.91 -0.56
C MET A 245 -29.27 4.79 -1.02
N ASN A 246 -30.23 4.97 -0.11
CA ASN A 246 -31.65 4.88 -0.44
C ASN A 246 -32.12 6.04 -1.34
N GLU A 247 -31.60 7.26 -1.16
CA GLU A 247 -31.84 8.39 -2.06
C GLU A 247 -31.39 8.07 -3.49
N PHE A 248 -30.21 7.46 -3.65
CA PHE A 248 -29.71 7.02 -4.95
C PHE A 248 -30.57 5.91 -5.56
N LEU A 249 -30.86 4.86 -4.79
CA LEU A 249 -31.66 3.72 -5.28
C LEU A 249 -33.10 4.10 -5.62
N GLY A 250 -33.70 5.06 -4.90
CA GLY A 250 -35.05 5.55 -5.19
C GLY A 250 -35.15 6.52 -6.37
N GLY A 251 -34.01 7.01 -6.87
CA GLY A 251 -33.94 7.87 -8.06
C GLY A 251 -33.69 7.13 -9.37
N LEU A 252 -33.48 5.81 -9.33
CA LEU A 252 -33.31 4.91 -10.47
C LEU A 252 -34.66 4.35 -10.94
#